data_AF-A0A9X5U9U5-F1
#
_entry.id   AF-A0A9X5U9U5-F1
#
_cell.length_a   1.000
_cell.length_b   1.000
_cell.length_c   1.000
_cell.angle_alpha   90.00
_cell.angle_beta   90.00
_cell.angle_gamma   90.00
#
_symmetry.space_group_name_H-M   'P 1'
#
loop_
_entity.id
_entity.type
_entity.pdbx_description
1 polymer ?
#
loop_
_entity_poly.entity_id
_entity_poly.type
_entity_poly.pdbx_seq_one_letter_code
_entity_poly.pdbx_strand_id
1 'polypeptide(L)'
;MTSPSHSASGSSTSPDARGIVTCVALALLLAGCGDDDSKGMGDAPVLNRHGEDTPAEVYNFPDNFGNLATKCVGHGLRGYTTTHFADEDGYLPSANTRIVPDPECA
;
A
#
# COMPACT_ATOMS: atom_id res chain seq x y z
N MET A 1 -10.54 57.46 44.20
CA MET A 1 -10.15 56.07 43.94
C MET A 1 -11.41 55.27 43.71
N THR A 2 -11.79 55.10 42.44
CA THR A 2 -13.03 54.44 42.01
C THR A 2 -12.64 53.34 41.01
N SER A 3 -12.86 52.08 41.40
CA SER A 3 -12.66 50.90 40.55
C SER A 3 -13.85 50.69 39.62
N PRO A 4 -13.67 50.26 38.36
CA PRO A 4 -14.73 49.70 37.56
C PRO A 4 -14.71 48.16 37.63
N SER A 5 -15.85 47.57 37.98
CA SER A 5 -16.16 46.15 37.87
C SER A 5 -16.43 45.79 36.40
N HIS A 6 -15.62 44.91 35.82
CA HIS A 6 -15.92 44.28 34.53
C HIS A 6 -16.90 43.12 34.76
N SER A 7 -18.14 43.29 34.27
CA SER A 7 -19.14 42.22 34.18
C SER A 7 -18.85 41.40 32.92
N ALA A 8 -18.37 40.17 33.07
CA ALA A 8 -18.23 39.23 31.96
C ALA A 8 -19.61 38.60 31.66
N SER A 9 -20.22 38.99 30.54
CA SER A 9 -21.41 38.33 30.00
C SER A 9 -20.96 37.08 29.24
N GLY A 10 -21.07 35.92 29.88
CA GLY A 10 -20.87 34.62 29.22
C GLY A 10 -22.13 34.27 28.42
N SER A 11 -22.08 34.44 27.10
CA SER A 11 -23.12 33.94 26.20
C SER A 11 -22.92 32.43 25.97
N SER A 12 -23.67 31.63 26.72
CA SER A 12 -23.90 30.21 26.43
C SER A 12 -24.65 30.08 25.10
N THR A 13 -23.93 29.92 23.99
CA THR A 13 -24.51 29.55 22.70
C THR A 13 -24.58 28.03 22.65
N SER A 14 -25.77 27.48 22.88
CA SER A 14 -26.04 26.07 22.63
C SER A 14 -25.81 25.77 21.15
N PRO A 15 -25.11 24.67 20.80
CA PRO A 15 -24.83 24.34 19.42
C PRO A 15 -26.14 24.06 18.68
N ASP A 16 -26.39 24.84 17.63
CA ASP A 16 -27.53 24.62 16.74
C ASP A 16 -27.48 23.20 16.16
N ALA A 17 -28.63 22.51 16.15
CA ALA A 17 -28.74 21.15 15.63
C ALA A 17 -28.21 21.03 14.17
N ARG A 18 -28.30 22.11 13.40
CA ARG A 18 -27.70 22.21 12.05
C ARG A 18 -26.17 22.16 12.07
N GLY A 19 -25.53 22.78 13.05
CA GLY A 19 -24.08 22.73 13.23
C GLY A 19 -23.61 21.33 13.59
N ILE A 20 -24.36 20.64 14.47
CA ILE A 20 -24.08 19.24 14.84
C ILE A 20 -24.18 18.32 13.61
N VAL A 21 -25.26 18.43 12.83
CA VAL A 21 -25.45 17.63 11.61
C VAL A 21 -24.33 17.87 10.60
N THR A 22 -23.89 19.12 10.44
CA THR A 22 -22.80 19.47 9.51
C THR A 22 -21.47 18.88 9.96
N CYS A 23 -21.15 18.97 11.25
CA CYS A 23 -19.92 18.39 11.81
C CYS A 23 -19.91 16.85 11.70
N VAL A 24 -21.04 16.20 11.96
CA VAL A 24 -21.16 14.73 11.83
C VAL A 24 -21.02 14.31 10.37
N ALA A 25 -21.65 15.01 9.44
CA ALA A 25 -21.52 14.73 8.01
C ALA A 25 -20.06 14.89 7.53
N LEU A 26 -19.37 15.93 8.00
CA LEU A 26 -17.96 16.16 7.66
C LEU A 26 -17.05 15.08 8.26
N ALA A 27 -17.29 14.67 9.51
CA ALA A 27 -16.53 13.60 10.15
C ALA A 27 -16.73 12.24 9.44
N LEU A 28 -17.95 11.95 8.97
CA LEU A 28 -18.24 10.74 8.18
C LEU A 28 -17.55 10.75 6.82
N LEU A 29 -17.47 11.91 6.16
CA LEU A 29 -16.74 12.06 4.89
C LEU A 29 -15.22 11.89 5.08
N LEU A 30 -14.67 12.36 6.19
CA LEU A 30 -13.24 12.22 6.52
C LEU A 30 -12.87 10.81 7.01
N ALA A 31 -13.79 10.09 7.64
CA ALA A 31 -13.58 8.72 8.13
C ALA A 31 -13.54 7.67 7.01
N GLY A 32 -13.91 8.02 5.77
CA GLY A 32 -13.85 7.13 4.60
C GLY A 32 -12.50 7.08 3.87
N CYS A 33 -11.55 7.95 4.23
CA CYS A 33 -10.18 7.93 3.72
C CYS A 33 -9.28 7.15 4.68
N GLY A 34 -9.53 5.85 4.84
CA GLY A 34 -8.62 4.94 5.53
C GLY A 34 -7.79 4.20 4.49
N ASP A 35 -6.46 4.32 4.56
CA ASP A 35 -5.55 3.39 3.88
C ASP A 35 -5.82 1.99 4.44
N ASP A 36 -6.52 1.16 3.65
CA ASP A 36 -6.70 -0.26 3.96
C ASP A 36 -5.46 -1.04 3.51
N ASP A 37 -4.30 -0.65 4.06
CA ASP A 37 -3.01 -1.34 3.92
C ASP A 37 -2.88 -2.51 4.90
N SER A 38 -3.98 -2.88 5.56
CA SER A 38 -4.00 -3.67 6.78
C SER A 38 -3.58 -5.15 6.63
N LYS A 39 -3.01 -5.56 5.49
CA LYS A 39 -2.51 -6.93 5.31
C LYS A 39 -1.17 -7.10 4.60
N GLY A 40 -0.44 -6.05 4.22
CA GLY A 40 0.78 -6.23 3.40
C GLY A 40 0.53 -7.06 2.11
N MET A 41 -0.74 -7.12 1.71
CA MET A 41 -1.27 -7.77 0.50
C MET A 41 -1.73 -6.73 -0.52
N GLY A 42 -1.69 -5.44 -0.14
CA GLY A 42 -1.80 -4.36 -1.11
C GLY A 42 -0.59 -4.44 -2.04
N ASP A 43 -0.81 -4.19 -3.33
CA ASP A 43 0.29 -4.02 -4.28
C ASP A 43 1.30 -3.06 -3.67
N ALA A 44 2.58 -3.42 -3.70
CA ALA A 44 3.63 -2.58 -3.17
C ALA A 44 3.46 -1.17 -3.77
N PRO A 45 3.46 -0.10 -2.95
CA PRO A 45 3.13 1.23 -3.43
C PRO A 45 4.08 1.63 -4.57
N VAL A 46 3.56 1.63 -5.79
CA VAL A 46 4.23 2.18 -6.98
C VAL A 46 4.11 3.71 -6.91
N LEU A 47 4.80 4.29 -5.93
CA LEU A 47 4.86 5.73 -5.65
C LEU A 47 5.50 6.47 -6.82
N ASN A 48 4.73 6.85 -7.85
CA ASN A 48 5.16 7.64 -9.02
C ASN A 48 6.45 7.14 -9.70
N ARG A 49 6.79 5.88 -9.46
CA ARG A 49 7.92 5.14 -10.03
C ARG A 49 7.31 3.86 -10.54
N HIS A 50 6.62 3.97 -11.68
CA HIS A 50 6.35 2.80 -12.50
C HIS A 50 7.69 2.06 -12.57
N GLY A 51 7.72 0.85 -12.01
CA GLY A 51 8.91 0.02 -12.08
C GLY A 51 9.25 -0.25 -13.55
N GLU A 52 10.19 -1.15 -13.77
CA GLU A 52 10.42 -1.63 -15.12
C GLU A 52 9.10 -2.21 -15.69
N ASP A 53 8.64 -1.71 -16.85
CA ASP A 53 7.31 -2.00 -17.44
C ASP A 53 7.37 -2.97 -18.63
N THR A 54 8.47 -3.70 -18.79
CA THR A 54 8.54 -4.80 -19.76
C THR A 54 8.10 -6.11 -19.11
N PRO A 55 7.62 -7.08 -19.89
CA PRO A 55 7.32 -8.41 -19.36
C PRO A 55 8.58 -9.08 -18.80
N ALA A 56 8.42 -9.90 -17.76
CA ALA A 56 9.50 -10.76 -17.29
C ALA A 56 9.89 -11.78 -18.37
N GLU A 57 11.18 -12.09 -18.46
CA GLU A 57 11.65 -13.24 -19.23
C GLU A 57 11.35 -14.53 -18.47
N VAL A 58 10.77 -15.51 -19.15
CA VAL A 58 10.39 -16.80 -18.56
C VAL A 58 11.10 -17.94 -19.26
N TYR A 59 11.82 -18.74 -18.49
CA TYR A 59 12.52 -19.94 -18.91
C TYR A 59 11.77 -21.16 -18.38
N ASN A 60 11.18 -21.92 -19.30
CA ASN A 60 10.45 -23.14 -18.95
C ASN A 60 11.41 -24.33 -18.94
N PHE A 61 11.46 -25.06 -17.84
CA PHE A 61 12.26 -26.28 -17.73
C PHE A 61 11.39 -27.53 -17.99
N PRO A 62 11.97 -28.61 -18.56
CA PRO A 62 11.27 -29.87 -18.74
C PRO A 62 11.10 -30.63 -17.41
N ASP A 63 10.41 -31.77 -17.44
CA ASP A 63 10.45 -32.84 -16.41
C ASP A 63 10.14 -32.41 -14.97
N ASN A 64 9.12 -31.56 -14.79
CA ASN A 64 8.64 -31.06 -13.49
C ASN A 64 9.64 -30.19 -12.69
N PHE A 65 10.71 -29.72 -13.33
CA PHE A 65 11.56 -28.69 -12.74
C PHE A 65 10.83 -27.34 -12.71
N GLY A 66 11.03 -26.58 -11.64
CA GLY A 66 10.43 -25.26 -11.48
C GLY A 66 10.88 -24.29 -12.58
N ASN A 67 9.94 -23.57 -13.20
CA ASN A 67 10.27 -22.55 -14.20
C ASN A 67 11.00 -21.39 -13.53
N LEU A 68 11.81 -20.67 -14.29
CA LEU A 68 12.53 -19.48 -13.83
C LEU A 68 11.97 -18.25 -14.52
N ALA A 69 11.55 -17.25 -13.76
CA ALA A 69 11.22 -15.93 -14.28
C ALA A 69 12.24 -14.90 -13.77
N THR A 70 12.64 -13.99 -14.65
CA THR A 70 13.59 -12.92 -14.30
C THR A 70 13.18 -11.58 -14.89
N LYS A 71 13.49 -10.51 -14.15
CA LYS A 71 13.17 -9.13 -14.53
C LYS A 71 14.06 -8.15 -13.78
N CYS A 72 14.37 -7.00 -14.38
CA CYS A 72 14.96 -5.90 -13.64
C CYS A 72 13.95 -5.35 -12.61
N VAL A 73 14.39 -5.15 -11.37
CA VAL A 73 13.52 -4.74 -10.23
C VAL A 73 13.93 -3.39 -9.64
N GLY A 74 14.70 -2.62 -10.40
CA GLY A 74 15.26 -1.33 -10.02
C GLY A 74 16.62 -1.10 -10.64
N HIS A 75 17.21 0.08 -10.39
CA HIS A 75 18.52 0.45 -10.92
C HIS A 75 19.62 -0.50 -10.44
N GLY A 76 20.24 -1.21 -11.37
CA GLY A 76 21.36 -2.12 -11.14
C GLY A 76 20.96 -3.45 -10.50
N LEU A 77 19.68 -3.84 -10.50
CA LEU A 77 19.20 -5.03 -9.80
C LEU A 77 18.28 -5.89 -10.68
N ARG A 78 18.56 -7.19 -10.69
CA ARG A 78 17.71 -8.21 -11.32
C ARG A 78 17.13 -9.16 -10.28
N GLY A 79 15.82 -9.37 -10.38
CA GLY A 79 15.10 -10.37 -9.62
C GLY A 79 15.03 -11.69 -10.38
N TYR A 80 15.10 -12.80 -9.64
CA TYR A 80 14.86 -14.15 -10.11
C TYR A 80 13.82 -14.79 -9.19
N THR A 81 12.81 -15.41 -9.77
CA THR A 81 11.84 -16.22 -9.02
C THR A 81 11.66 -17.56 -9.70
N THR A 82 11.54 -18.61 -8.89
CA THR A 82 11.28 -19.97 -9.38
C THR A 82 9.85 -20.35 -9.07
N THR A 83 9.16 -21.02 -10.00
CA THR A 83 7.85 -21.60 -9.71
C THR A 83 8.01 -23.01 -9.18
N HIS A 84 7.05 -23.46 -8.38
CA HIS A 84 6.87 -24.87 -8.07
C HIS A 84 5.51 -25.32 -8.62
N PHE A 85 5.43 -26.56 -9.07
CA PHE A 85 4.14 -27.15 -9.42
C PHE A 85 3.31 -27.40 -8.16
N ALA A 86 2.00 -27.28 -8.28
CA ALA A 86 1.11 -27.73 -7.22
C ALA A 86 1.22 -29.24 -7.11
N ASP A 87 1.21 -29.77 -5.89
CA ASP A 87 1.00 -31.20 -5.71
C ASP A 87 -0.46 -31.61 -6.03
N GLU A 88 -0.76 -32.90 -5.91
CA GLU A 88 -2.09 -33.44 -6.22
C GLU A 88 -3.21 -32.86 -5.34
N ASP A 89 -2.86 -32.31 -4.17
CA ASP A 89 -3.77 -31.67 -3.21
C ASP A 89 -3.87 -30.15 -3.44
N GLY A 90 -3.20 -29.62 -4.47
CA GLY A 90 -3.21 -28.20 -4.82
C GLY A 90 -2.27 -27.34 -3.97
N TYR A 91 -1.42 -27.93 -3.15
CA TYR A 91 -0.42 -27.20 -2.37
C TYR A 91 0.74 -26.75 -3.27
N LEU A 92 0.99 -25.44 -3.27
CA LEU A 92 2.11 -24.82 -3.99
C LEU A 92 3.27 -24.56 -3.00
N PRO A 93 4.40 -25.26 -3.13
CA PRO A 93 5.59 -24.96 -2.34
C PRO A 93 6.05 -23.51 -2.56
N SER A 94 6.67 -22.91 -1.53
CA SER A 94 7.19 -21.54 -1.63
C SER A 94 8.19 -21.41 -2.78
N ALA A 95 7.93 -20.47 -3.69
CA ALA A 95 8.87 -20.01 -4.70
C ALA A 95 10.16 -19.49 -4.05
N ASN A 96 11.32 -19.87 -4.59
CA ASN A 96 12.57 -19.22 -4.21
C ASN A 96 12.72 -17.93 -4.99
N THR A 97 12.93 -16.83 -4.27
CA THR A 97 13.23 -15.51 -4.86
C THR A 97 14.62 -15.03 -4.45
N ARG A 98 15.36 -14.48 -5.41
CA ARG A 98 16.68 -13.89 -5.23
C ARG A 98 16.77 -12.58 -6.01
N ILE A 99 17.36 -11.57 -5.40
CA ILE A 99 17.68 -10.30 -6.06
C ILE A 99 19.20 -10.17 -6.05
N VAL A 100 19.78 -9.88 -7.19
CA VAL A 100 21.24 -9.77 -7.36
C VAL A 100 21.60 -8.48 -8.10
N PRO A 101 22.82 -7.95 -7.89
CA PRO A 101 23.35 -6.88 -8.73
C PRO A 101 23.44 -7.31 -10.20
N ASP A 102 22.97 -6.45 -11.10
CA ASP A 102 23.06 -6.62 -12.55
C ASP A 102 23.25 -5.25 -13.22
N PRO A 103 24.43 -4.96 -13.81
CA PRO A 103 24.69 -3.68 -14.46
C PRO A 103 23.90 -3.46 -15.76
N GLU A 104 23.27 -4.50 -16.32
CA GLU A 104 22.41 -4.38 -17.50
C GLU A 104 21.03 -3.80 -17.17
N CYS A 105 20.64 -3.81 -15.89
CA CYS A 105 19.42 -3.16 -15.42
C CYS A 105 19.68 -1.66 -15.14
N ALA A 106 19.29 -0.78 -16.07
CA ALA A 106 19.55 0.67 -16.01
C ALA A 106 18.37 1.50 -15.51
#